data_AF-A0A7J8CF70-F1
#
_entry.id   AF-A0A7J8CF70-F1
#
_cell.length_a   1.000
_cell.length_b   1.000
_cell.length_c   1.000
_cell.angle_alpha   90.00
_cell.angle_beta   90.00
_cell.angle_gamma   90.00
#
_symmetry.space_group_name_H-M   'P 1'
#
loop_
_entity.id
_entity.type
_entity.pdbx_description
1 polymer ?
#
loop_
_entity_poly.entity_id
_entity_poly.type
_entity_poly.pdbx_seq_one_letter_code
_entity_poly.pdbx_strand_id
1 'polypeptide(L)'
;MQQQTATQYFILLIITDGVISDMEETRHAVVQASKLPMSIIIVGVGNADFTAMEFLDGDSRVLRSHTGEEAARDIVQFVPFREFRNAAKETLAKAVLAELPQQVVQYFKHKNLPPTNSEPA
;
A
#
# COMPACT_ATOMS: atom_id res chain seq x y z
N MET A 1 19.29 11.52 4.49
CA MET A 1 19.13 11.92 5.91
C MET A 1 18.35 10.82 6.61
N GLN A 2 18.91 10.21 7.65
CA GLN A 2 18.25 9.15 8.41
C GLN A 2 17.38 9.85 9.47
N GLN A 3 16.06 9.74 9.35
CA GLN A 3 15.12 10.31 10.34
C GLN A 3 15.35 9.59 11.68
N GLN A 4 15.74 10.34 12.71
CA GLN A 4 16.03 9.81 14.06
C GLN A 4 14.76 9.58 14.89
N THR A 5 13.59 9.96 14.37
CA THR A 5 12.29 9.88 15.05
C THR A 5 11.19 9.50 14.04
N ALA A 6 10.15 8.81 14.50
CA ALA A 6 8.99 8.40 13.71
C ALA A 6 8.05 9.58 13.40
N THR A 7 8.50 10.58 12.64
CA THR A 7 7.75 11.84 12.51
C THR A 7 6.74 11.87 11.38
N GLN A 8 6.94 11.09 10.31
CA GLN A 8 6.12 11.19 9.10
C GLN A 8 5.93 9.81 8.45
N TYR A 9 4.70 9.57 8.00
CA TYR A 9 4.31 8.42 7.20
C TYR A 9 3.32 8.90 6.13
N PHE A 10 3.51 8.48 4.88
CA PHE A 10 2.71 8.95 3.75
C PHE A 10 1.77 7.87 3.24
N ILE A 11 0.59 8.28 2.79
CA ILE A 11 -0.36 7.41 2.10
C ILE A 11 -0.59 8.01 0.72
N LEU A 12 -0.18 7.29 -0.32
CA LEU A 12 -0.44 7.65 -1.71
C LEU A 12 -1.75 6.99 -2.15
N LEU A 13 -2.76 7.80 -2.48
CA LEU A 13 -4.01 7.32 -3.07
C LEU A 13 -3.97 7.51 -4.58
N ILE A 14 -4.13 6.41 -5.31
CA ILE A 14 -4.24 6.36 -6.78
C ILE A 14 -5.68 5.98 -7.12
N ILE A 15 -6.32 6.75 -8.00
CA ILE A 15 -7.64 6.44 -8.55
C ILE A 15 -7.49 6.27 -10.04
N THR A 16 -7.88 5.11 -10.57
CA THR A 16 -7.72 4.77 -11.99
C THR A 16 -8.95 4.03 -12.51
N ASP A 17 -9.34 4.28 -13.76
CA ASP A 17 -10.35 3.51 -14.48
C ASP A 17 -9.74 2.51 -15.48
N GLY A 18 -8.40 2.49 -15.58
CA GLY A 18 -7.65 1.69 -16.55
C GLY A 18 -6.70 0.69 -15.91
N VAL A 19 -6.13 -0.15 -16.76
CA VAL A 19 -5.18 -1.22 -16.41
C VAL A 19 -3.74 -0.70 -16.34
N ILE A 20 -2.89 -1.36 -15.56
CA ILE A 20 -1.45 -1.06 -15.53
C ILE A 20 -0.84 -1.54 -16.84
N SER A 21 -0.22 -0.63 -17.59
CA SER A 21 0.41 -0.96 -18.89
C SER A 21 1.87 -1.39 -18.72
N ASP A 22 2.55 -0.85 -17.70
CA ASP A 22 3.97 -0.96 -17.39
C ASP A 22 4.16 -1.72 -16.06
N MET A 23 3.76 -3.00 -16.05
CA MET A 23 3.74 -3.83 -14.85
C MET A 23 5.14 -4.04 -14.26
N GLU A 24 6.17 -4.22 -15.09
CA GLU A 24 7.54 -4.48 -14.61
C GLU A 24 8.15 -3.26 -13.91
N GLU A 25 7.92 -2.07 -14.47
CA GLU A 25 8.34 -0.79 -13.93
C GLU A 25 7.56 -0.46 -12.66
N THR A 26 6.24 -0.64 -12.68
CA THR A 26 5.36 -0.44 -11.51
C THR A 26 5.81 -1.35 -10.36
N ARG A 27 6.03 -2.63 -10.65
CA ARG A 27 6.50 -3.61 -9.66
C ARG A 27 7.86 -3.22 -9.09
N HIS A 28 8.79 -2.79 -9.92
CA HIS A 28 10.09 -2.30 -9.45
C HIS A 28 9.94 -1.06 -8.54
N ALA A 29 9.09 -0.11 -8.92
CA ALA A 29 8.82 1.08 -8.12
C ALA A 29 8.21 0.74 -6.75
N VAL A 30 7.25 -0.20 -6.70
CA VAL A 30 6.67 -0.69 -5.44
C VAL A 30 7.73 -1.35 -4.56
N VAL A 31 8.60 -2.19 -5.13
CA VAL A 31 9.71 -2.80 -4.37
C VAL A 31 10.63 -1.73 -3.78
N GLN A 32 10.99 -0.68 -4.52
CA GLN A 32 11.80 0.40 -3.97
C GLN A 32 11.04 1.21 -2.90
N ALA A 33 9.76 1.50 -3.13
CA ALA A 33 8.90 2.23 -2.20
C ALA A 33 8.68 1.48 -0.88
N SER A 34 8.72 0.13 -0.88
CA SER A 34 8.57 -0.69 0.34
C SER A 34 9.55 -0.34 1.46
N LYS A 35 10.70 0.28 1.11
CA LYS A 35 11.77 0.71 2.03
C LYS A 35 11.52 2.08 2.67
N LEU A 36 10.56 2.85 2.14
CA LEU A 36 10.21 4.22 2.52
C LEU A 36 9.05 4.24 3.54
N PRO A 37 8.87 5.35 4.31
CA PRO A 37 7.76 5.50 5.25
C PRO A 37 6.45 5.79 4.50
N MET A 38 5.97 4.86 3.68
CA MET A 38 4.74 5.05 2.92
C MET A 38 3.97 3.76 2.65
N SER A 39 2.68 3.95 2.36
CA SER A 39 1.74 2.99 1.81
C SER A 39 1.09 3.54 0.54
N ILE A 40 0.57 2.65 -0.31
CA ILE A 40 -0.10 2.96 -1.56
C ILE A 40 -1.49 2.32 -1.51
N ILE A 41 -2.52 3.10 -1.82
CA ILE A 41 -3.88 2.62 -2.01
C ILE A 41 -4.23 2.84 -3.47
N ILE A 42 -4.68 1.79 -4.14
CA ILE A 42 -5.15 1.85 -5.53
C ILE A 42 -6.65 1.57 -5.54
N VAL A 43 -7.43 2.56 -5.99
CA VAL A 43 -8.88 2.43 -6.14
C VAL A 43 -9.23 2.34 -7.62
N GLY A 44 -9.69 1.15 -8.04
CA GLY A 44 -10.16 0.89 -9.39
C GLY A 44 -11.61 1.34 -9.58
N VAL A 45 -11.87 2.29 -10.47
CA VAL A 45 -13.23 2.73 -10.84
C VAL A 45 -13.62 2.24 -12.23
N GLY A 46 -14.91 2.22 -12.55
CA GLY A 46 -15.38 1.68 -13.83
C GLY A 46 -15.35 0.14 -13.90
N ASN A 47 -15.14 -0.40 -15.11
CA ASN A 47 -15.35 -1.81 -15.42
C ASN A 47 -14.12 -2.47 -16.10
N ALA A 48 -12.92 -1.89 -15.95
CA ALA A 48 -11.70 -2.51 -16.49
C ALA A 48 -11.35 -3.81 -15.77
N ASP A 49 -10.46 -4.60 -16.40
CA ASP A 49 -9.88 -5.80 -15.81
C ASP A 49 -8.77 -5.42 -14.82
N PHE A 50 -8.99 -5.73 -13.54
CA PHE A 50 -8.09 -5.35 -12.46
C PHE A 50 -7.21 -6.51 -11.95
N THR A 51 -7.15 -7.62 -12.68
CA THR A 51 -6.31 -8.79 -12.31
C THR A 51 -4.85 -8.38 -12.05
N ALA A 52 -4.34 -7.42 -12.82
CA ALA A 52 -3.01 -6.85 -12.65
C ALA A 52 -2.80 -6.14 -11.31
N MET A 53 -3.82 -5.46 -10.79
CA MET A 53 -3.76 -4.75 -9.51
C MET A 53 -3.83 -5.72 -8.33
N GLU A 54 -4.63 -6.78 -8.43
CA GLU A 54 -4.67 -7.86 -7.44
C GLU A 54 -3.31 -8.55 -7.28
N PHE A 55 -2.49 -8.57 -8.33
CA PHE A 55 -1.12 -9.08 -8.22
C PHE A 55 -0.19 -8.16 -7.41
N LEU A 56 -0.46 -6.86 -7.37
CA LEU A 56 0.31 -5.91 -6.56
C LEU A 56 -0.11 -5.92 -5.09
N ASP A 57 -1.35 -6.30 -4.81
CA ASP A 57 -1.89 -6.56 -3.47
C ASP A 57 -1.10 -7.74 -2.86
N GLY A 58 -0.17 -7.44 -1.95
CA GLY A 58 0.87 -8.38 -1.50
C GLY A 58 0.38 -9.56 -0.64
N ASP A 59 -0.94 -9.70 -0.47
CA ASP A 59 -1.63 -10.74 0.28
C ASP A 59 -1.29 -12.17 -0.16
N SER A 60 -1.00 -12.37 -1.45
CA SER A 60 -0.78 -13.72 -1.98
C SER A 60 0.69 -14.16 -1.96
N ARG A 61 1.63 -13.23 -2.25
CA ARG A 61 3.06 -13.53 -2.43
C ARG A 61 3.89 -12.27 -2.21
N VAL A 62 5.13 -12.45 -1.74
CA VAL A 62 6.12 -11.37 -1.70
C VAL A 62 6.40 -10.87 -3.11
N LEU A 63 6.10 -9.59 -3.35
CA LEU A 63 6.39 -8.91 -4.61
C LEU A 63 7.90 -8.89 -4.84
N ARG A 64 8.35 -9.34 -6.01
CA ARG A 64 9.75 -9.23 -6.45
C ARG A 64 9.87 -8.07 -7.44
N SER A 65 11.05 -7.59 -7.79
CA SER A 65 11.30 -6.68 -8.92
C SER A 65 11.89 -7.45 -10.11
N HIS A 66 12.10 -6.79 -11.25
CA HIS A 66 12.72 -7.41 -12.44
C HIS A 66 14.18 -7.78 -12.21
N THR A 67 14.83 -7.21 -11.19
CA THR A 67 16.19 -7.57 -10.76
C THR A 67 16.20 -8.76 -9.80
N GLY A 68 15.03 -9.29 -9.42
CA GLY A 68 14.88 -10.39 -8.45
C GLY A 68 14.79 -9.93 -6.99
N GLU A 69 14.95 -8.64 -6.72
CA GLU A 69 14.85 -8.06 -5.37
C GLU A 69 13.43 -8.22 -4.80
N GLU A 70 13.32 -8.66 -3.54
CA GLU A 70 12.04 -8.76 -2.83
C GLU A 70 11.64 -7.45 -2.18
N ALA A 71 10.35 -7.15 -2.15
CA ALA A 71 9.80 -6.05 -1.37
C ALA A 71 10.12 -6.26 0.12
N ALA A 72 10.57 -5.20 0.79
CA ALA A 72 10.91 -5.26 2.20
C ALA A 72 9.67 -5.47 3.10
N ARG A 73 8.51 -5.01 2.61
CA ARG A 73 7.20 -5.07 3.27
C ARG A 73 6.13 -5.02 2.20
N ASP A 74 4.95 -5.51 2.53
CA ASP A 74 3.75 -5.20 1.77
C ASP A 74 3.32 -3.75 2.05
N ILE A 75 2.96 -3.03 0.99
CA ILE A 75 2.63 -1.60 1.05
C ILE A 75 1.48 -1.21 0.11
N VAL A 76 0.90 -2.14 -0.65
CA VAL A 76 -0.16 -1.85 -1.62
C VAL A 76 -1.47 -2.42 -1.10
N GLN A 77 -2.51 -1.61 -1.06
CA GLN A 77 -3.89 -2.06 -0.92
C GLN A 77 -4.64 -1.76 -2.21
N PHE A 78 -5.19 -2.79 -2.86
CA PHE A 78 -6.10 -2.61 -3.98
C PHE A 78 -7.58 -2.71 -3.56
N VAL A 79 -8.42 -1.79 -4.06
CA VAL A 79 -9.88 -1.83 -3.85
C VAL A 79 -10.64 -1.56 -5.15
N PRO A 80 -11.38 -2.54 -5.69
CA PRO A 80 -12.28 -2.33 -6.82
C PRO A 80 -13.56 -1.63 -6.36
N PHE A 81 -13.67 -0.31 -6.59
CA PHE A 81 -14.81 0.51 -6.14
C PHE A 81 -16.17 0.01 -6.65
N ARG A 82 -16.20 -0.68 -7.80
CA ARG A 82 -17.44 -1.25 -8.37
C ARG A 82 -18.17 -2.21 -7.41
N GLU A 83 -17.44 -2.87 -6.52
CA GLU A 83 -18.00 -3.83 -5.54
C GLU A 83 -18.73 -3.14 -4.39
N PHE A 84 -18.50 -1.83 -4.21
CA PHE A 84 -19.03 -1.03 -3.11
C PHE A 84 -20.08 -0.01 -3.55
N ARG A 85 -20.51 -0.01 -4.83
CA ARG A 85 -21.47 0.99 -5.36
C ARG A 85 -22.78 1.08 -4.57
N ASN A 86 -23.25 -0.05 -4.04
CA ASN A 86 -24.48 -0.14 -3.23
C ASN A 86 -24.18 -0.36 -1.75
N ALA A 87 -22.91 -0.32 -1.34
CA ALA A 87 -22.50 -0.50 0.04
C ALA A 87 -22.54 0.83 0.79
N ALA A 88 -22.59 0.74 2.12
CA ALA A 88 -22.43 1.90 2.98
C ALA A 88 -21.01 2.49 2.82
N LYS A 89 -20.86 3.81 3.01
CA LYS A 89 -19.56 4.50 2.86
C LYS A 89 -18.52 3.95 3.84
N GLU A 90 -18.98 3.52 5.00
CA GLU A 90 -18.20 2.91 6.06
C GLU A 90 -17.60 1.57 5.61
N THR A 91 -18.33 0.81 4.79
CA THR A 91 -17.83 -0.45 4.22
C THR A 91 -16.69 -0.21 3.25
N LEU A 92 -16.82 0.80 2.38
CA LEU A 92 -15.73 1.21 1.48
C LEU A 92 -14.52 1.72 2.26
N ALA A 93 -14.74 2.60 3.24
CA ALA A 93 -13.66 3.14 4.08
C ALA A 93 -12.93 2.03 4.83
N LYS A 94 -13.66 1.02 5.33
CA LYS A 94 -13.06 -0.15 5.98
C LYS A 94 -12.18 -0.95 5.03
N ALA A 95 -12.63 -1.19 3.79
CA ALA A 95 -11.84 -1.91 2.79
C ALA A 95 -10.57 -1.12 2.39
N VAL A 96 -10.72 0.19 2.14
CA VAL A 96 -9.62 1.08 1.73
C VAL A 96 -8.53 1.21 2.80
N LEU A 97 -8.90 1.18 4.08
CA LEU A 97 -7.98 1.41 5.20
C LEU A 97 -7.55 0.11 5.89
N ALA A 98 -7.96 -1.07 5.40
CA ALA A 98 -7.83 -2.34 6.13
C ALA A 98 -6.39 -2.67 6.51
N GLU A 99 -5.44 -2.54 5.58
CA GLU A 99 -4.05 -2.93 5.80
C GLU A 99 -3.15 -1.83 6.37
N LEU A 100 -3.54 -0.56 6.22
CA LEU A 100 -2.70 0.58 6.59
C LEU A 100 -2.15 0.50 8.03
N PRO A 101 -2.96 0.15 9.06
CA PRO A 101 -2.43 0.05 10.43
C PRO A 101 -1.28 -0.96 10.54
N GLN A 102 -1.40 -2.11 9.88
CA GLN A 102 -0.36 -3.13 9.88
C GLN A 102 0.89 -2.67 9.14
N GLN A 103 0.73 -2.05 7.96
CA GLN A 103 1.84 -1.56 7.15
C GLN A 103 2.65 -0.47 7.90
N VAL A 104 1.98 0.45 8.61
CA VAL A 104 2.61 1.48 9.45
C VAL A 104 3.41 0.85 10.58
N VAL A 105 2.82 -0.10 11.32
CA VAL A 105 3.48 -0.77 12.43
C VAL A 105 4.70 -1.57 11.94
N GLN A 106 4.58 -2.26 10.81
CA GLN A 106 5.69 -3.00 10.20
C GLN A 106 6.85 -2.07 9.83
N TYR A 107 6.59 -0.89 9.25
CA TYR A 107 7.65 0.06 8.90
C TYR A 107 8.46 0.49 10.11
N PHE A 108 7.79 1.03 11.14
CA PHE A 108 8.49 1.60 12.29
C PHE A 108 9.19 0.53 13.14
N LYS A 109 8.60 -0.67 13.27
CA LYS A 109 9.28 -1.83 13.87
C LYS A 109 10.55 -2.19 13.09
N HIS A 110 10.47 -2.28 11.77
CA HIS A 110 11.64 -2.62 10.93
C HIS A 110 12.74 -1.54 10.98
N LYS A 111 12.39 -0.28 11.22
CA LYS A 111 13.35 0.83 11.41
C LYS A 111 13.88 0.96 12.84
N ASN A 112 13.39 0.17 13.80
CA ASN A 112 13.70 0.32 15.23
C ASN A 112 13.43 1.75 15.76
N LEU A 113 12.39 2.40 15.24
CA LEU A 113 12.00 3.74 15.66
C LEU A 113 10.86 3.64 16.68
N PRO A 114 11.05 4.09 17.93
CA PRO A 114 9.99 4.09 18.93
C PRO A 114 8.92 5.16 18.62
N PRO A 115 7.67 4.97 19.09
CA PRO A 115 6.64 6.01 19.03
C PRO A 115 7.11 7.29 19.74
N THR A 116 6.77 8.44 19.18
CA THR A 116 7.22 9.76 19.66
C THR A 116 6.54 10.21 20.95
N ASN A 117 5.39 9.63 21.33
CA ASN A 117 4.68 9.92 22.59
C ASN A 117 4.56 8.65 23.42
N SER A 118 5.29 8.59 24.53
CA SER A 118 5.14 7.57 25.59
C SER A 118 4.20 7.99 26.72
N GLU A 119 3.60 9.18 26.67
CA GLU A 119 2.59 9.60 27.65
C GLU A 119 1.18 9.31 27.14
N PRO A 120 0.33 8.66 27.96
CA PRO A 120 -1.08 8.46 27.62
C PRO A 120 -1.80 9.82 27.55
N ALA A 121 -2.65 9.98 26.54
CA ALA A 121 -3.62 11.07 26.46
C ALA A 121 -4.66 10.97 27.57
#